data_AF-A0A5K1TYX7-F1
#
_entry.id   AF-A0A5K1TYX7-F1
#
_cell.length_a   1.000
_cell.length_b   1.000
_cell.length_c   1.000
_cell.angle_alpha   90.00
_cell.angle_beta   90.00
_cell.angle_gamma   90.00
#
_symmetry.space_group_name_H-M   'P 1'
#
loop_
_entity.id
_entity.type
_entity.pdbx_description
1 polymer ?
#
loop_
_entity_poly.entity_id
_entity_poly.type
_entity_poly.pdbx_seq_one_letter_code
_entity_poly.pdbx_strand_id
1 'polypeptide(L)'
;MPKEKTHINIVVIGHVDSGKSTTTGHLIYKCGGIDQRTIEKFEKESAEMGKGSFKYAWVLDNLKAERERGITIDISLWKFETSKYYFTIIDAPGHRDFIKNMITGTSQADVAILIVAAGTGEFEAGISKNGQTREHILLSYTLGVKQMIVGVNKMDAIQYKQERYEEIKKEISAFLKKTGYNPDKIPFVPISGFQGDNMIEPSTNMPWYKGPTLIGALDSVTPPERPVDKPLRLPLQDVYKISGIGTVPVGRVETGILKPGTIVQFAPSGVSSECKSIEMHHTALAQAIPGDNVGFNVRNLTVKDIKRGNVASDAKNQPAVGCEDFTAQVIVMNHPGQIRKGYTPVLDCHTSHIACKFEELLSKIDRRTGKSMEGGEPEYIKNGDSALVKIVPTKPLCVEEFAKFPPLGRFAVRDMKQTVAVGVVKAVTPRAANASAAGKKK
;
A
#
# COMPACT_ATOMS: atom_id res chain seq x y z
N MET A 1 -18.48 -10.43 -27.61
CA MET A 1 -18.45 -9.75 -26.30
C MET A 1 -17.04 -9.24 -26.08
N PRO A 2 -16.81 -7.95 -25.80
CA PRO A 2 -15.46 -7.48 -25.46
C PRO A 2 -14.95 -8.29 -24.26
N LYS A 3 -13.73 -8.83 -24.34
CA LYS A 3 -13.12 -9.55 -23.21
C LYS A 3 -13.06 -8.59 -22.03
N GLU A 4 -13.64 -9.00 -20.90
CA GLU A 4 -13.59 -8.26 -19.65
C GLU A 4 -12.11 -8.10 -19.24
N LYS A 5 -11.60 -6.86 -19.21
CA LYS A 5 -10.19 -6.58 -18.90
C LYS A 5 -9.94 -6.87 -17.41
N THR A 6 -8.81 -7.50 -17.10
CA THR A 6 -8.44 -7.77 -15.70
C THR A 6 -8.15 -6.49 -14.93
N HIS A 7 -8.59 -6.41 -13.68
CA HIS A 7 -8.34 -5.27 -12.80
C HIS A 7 -7.04 -5.43 -12.00
N ILE A 8 -6.21 -4.38 -12.01
CA ILE A 8 -4.91 -4.33 -11.33
C ILE A 8 -4.80 -3.03 -10.53
N ASN A 9 -4.38 -3.13 -9.27
CA ASN A 9 -4.11 -1.99 -8.41
C ASN A 9 -2.62 -1.62 -8.48
N ILE A 10 -2.31 -0.36 -8.73
CA ILE A 10 -0.95 0.18 -8.81
C ILE A 10 -0.76 1.18 -7.68
N VAL A 11 0.36 1.11 -6.97
CA VAL A 11 0.81 2.22 -6.09
C VAL A 11 1.98 2.97 -6.71
N VAL A 12 1.95 4.30 -6.66
CA VAL A 12 3.06 5.14 -7.11
C VAL A 12 3.85 5.61 -5.89
N ILE A 13 5.13 5.24 -5.84
CA ILE A 13 6.01 5.48 -4.69
C ILE A 13 7.31 6.18 -5.14
N GLY A 14 7.95 6.90 -4.22
CA GLY A 14 9.19 7.63 -4.50
C GLY A 14 9.39 8.80 -3.54
N HIS A 15 10.61 9.35 -3.53
CA HIS A 15 10.97 10.49 -2.67
C HIS A 15 10.09 11.72 -2.93
N VAL A 16 10.06 12.67 -2.00
CA VAL A 16 9.54 14.03 -2.25
C VAL A 16 10.29 14.61 -3.47
N ASP A 17 9.59 15.42 -4.28
CA ASP A 17 10.10 16.04 -5.51
C ASP A 17 10.54 15.10 -6.64
N SER A 18 10.42 13.78 -6.48
CA SER A 18 10.67 12.82 -7.58
C SER A 18 9.70 12.96 -8.76
N GLY A 19 8.61 13.70 -8.59
CA GLY A 19 7.61 13.94 -9.63
C GLY A 19 6.52 12.87 -9.73
N LYS A 20 6.26 12.10 -8.66
CA LYS A 20 5.19 11.08 -8.59
C LYS A 20 3.85 11.60 -9.14
N SER A 21 3.28 12.62 -8.50
CA SER A 21 1.96 13.13 -8.84
C SER A 21 1.90 13.75 -10.23
N THR A 22 2.99 14.38 -10.69
CA THR A 22 3.10 14.87 -12.07
C THR A 22 3.06 13.71 -13.08
N THR A 23 3.84 12.66 -12.86
CA THR A 23 3.88 11.46 -13.71
C THR A 23 2.52 10.75 -13.72
N THR A 24 1.91 10.58 -12.54
CA THR A 24 0.59 9.95 -12.39
C THR A 24 -0.50 10.77 -13.08
N GLY A 25 -0.53 12.09 -12.85
CA GLY A 25 -1.49 12.99 -13.48
C GLY A 25 -1.36 13.02 -15.00
N HIS A 26 -0.14 12.98 -15.53
CA HIS A 26 0.09 12.88 -16.97
C HIS A 26 -0.44 11.56 -17.54
N LEU A 27 -0.20 10.43 -16.88
CA LEU A 27 -0.75 9.14 -17.31
C LEU A 27 -2.28 9.18 -17.37
N ILE A 28 -2.93 9.68 -16.32
CA ILE A 28 -4.39 9.77 -16.26
C ILE A 28 -4.91 10.70 -17.36
N TYR A 29 -4.27 11.85 -17.54
CA TYR A 29 -4.60 12.83 -18.57
C TYR A 29 -4.60 12.19 -19.97
N LYS A 30 -3.52 11.51 -20.32
CA LYS A 30 -3.36 10.95 -21.66
C LYS A 30 -4.12 9.64 -21.89
N CYS A 31 -4.38 8.85 -20.84
CA CYS A 31 -5.14 7.61 -20.95
C CYS A 31 -6.67 7.83 -20.86
N GLY A 32 -7.13 9.09 -20.95
CA GLY A 32 -8.56 9.42 -21.01
C GLY A 32 -9.31 9.23 -19.69
N GLY A 33 -8.60 9.24 -18.55
CA GLY A 33 -9.23 9.09 -17.23
C GLY A 33 -10.01 10.33 -16.77
N ILE A 34 -9.90 11.47 -17.48
CA ILE A 34 -10.54 12.75 -17.16
C ILE A 34 -11.05 13.41 -18.44
N ASP A 35 -12.22 14.04 -18.36
CA ASP A 35 -12.79 14.79 -19.47
C ASP A 35 -12.04 16.11 -19.74
N GLN A 36 -11.97 16.50 -21.01
CA GLN A 36 -11.19 17.66 -21.46
C GLN A 36 -11.56 18.97 -20.75
N ARG A 37 -12.84 19.15 -20.39
CA ARG A 37 -13.33 20.36 -19.74
C ARG A 37 -12.85 20.49 -18.30
N THR A 38 -12.82 19.37 -17.57
CA THR A 38 -12.25 19.33 -16.22
C THR A 38 -10.76 19.64 -16.23
N ILE A 39 -10.04 19.20 -17.27
CA ILE A 39 -8.62 19.51 -17.43
C ILE A 39 -8.40 21.02 -17.63
N GLU A 40 -9.10 21.64 -18.58
CA GLU A 40 -8.97 23.08 -18.86
C GLU A 40 -9.24 23.93 -17.61
N LYS A 41 -10.22 23.50 -16.80
CA LYS A 41 -10.51 24.12 -15.51
C LYS A 41 -9.32 24.03 -14.55
N PHE A 42 -8.71 22.86 -14.39
CA PHE A 42 -7.56 22.69 -13.49
C PHE A 42 -6.31 23.43 -13.98
N GLU A 43 -6.07 23.48 -15.29
CA GLU A 43 -4.97 24.27 -15.85
C GLU A 43 -5.14 25.75 -15.49
N LYS A 44 -6.35 26.29 -15.66
CA LYS A 44 -6.66 27.68 -15.30
C LYS A 44 -6.50 27.96 -13.80
N GLU A 45 -7.06 27.12 -12.93
CA GLU A 45 -6.94 27.26 -11.47
C GLU A 45 -5.47 27.21 -11.02
N SER A 46 -4.67 26.29 -11.57
CA SER A 46 -3.26 26.14 -11.21
C SER A 46 -2.42 27.36 -11.63
N ALA A 47 -2.74 27.96 -12.78
CA ALA A 47 -2.09 29.17 -13.27
C ALA A 47 -2.45 30.40 -12.42
N GLU A 48 -3.73 30.56 -12.04
CA GLU A 48 -4.20 31.66 -11.18
C GLU A 48 -3.54 31.63 -9.79
N MET A 49 -3.19 30.45 -9.28
CA MET A 49 -2.48 30.28 -8.01
C MET A 49 -0.95 30.37 -8.13
N GLY A 50 -0.41 30.74 -9.29
CA GLY A 50 1.03 30.87 -9.53
C GLY A 50 1.78 29.52 -9.56
N LYS A 51 1.06 28.41 -9.67
CA LYS A 51 1.59 27.03 -9.71
C LYS A 51 1.33 26.36 -11.06
N GLY A 52 1.39 27.11 -12.16
CA GLY A 52 1.09 26.58 -13.50
C GLY A 52 1.97 25.39 -13.94
N SER A 53 3.17 25.24 -13.36
CA SER A 53 4.03 24.05 -13.57
C SER A 53 3.49 22.75 -12.95
N PHE A 54 2.46 22.82 -12.11
CA PHE A 54 1.86 21.68 -11.39
C PHE A 54 0.53 21.19 -11.97
N LYS A 55 0.19 21.57 -13.21
CA LYS A 55 -1.10 21.23 -13.83
C LYS A 55 -1.51 19.76 -13.72
N TYR A 56 -0.56 18.83 -13.83
CA TYR A 56 -0.82 17.40 -13.70
C TYR A 56 -0.95 16.93 -12.25
N ALA A 57 -0.22 17.52 -11.30
CA ALA A 57 -0.37 17.18 -9.88
C ALA A 57 -1.71 17.66 -9.32
N TRP A 58 -2.22 18.78 -9.83
CA TRP A 58 -3.52 19.37 -9.44
C TRP A 58 -4.72 18.43 -9.65
N VAL A 59 -4.59 17.50 -10.59
CA VAL A 59 -5.55 16.43 -10.85
C VAL A 59 -5.73 15.55 -9.61
N LEU A 60 -4.64 15.27 -8.89
CA LEU A 60 -4.61 14.30 -7.80
C LEU A 60 -4.81 14.96 -6.43
N ASP A 61 -4.32 16.19 -6.28
CA ASP A 61 -4.37 16.96 -5.04
C ASP A 61 -5.77 17.56 -4.84
N ASN A 62 -6.60 16.85 -4.05
CA ASN A 62 -7.97 17.26 -3.76
C ASN A 62 -8.08 18.15 -2.52
N LEU A 63 -7.14 18.04 -1.58
CA LEU A 63 -7.18 18.84 -0.35
C LEU A 63 -6.59 20.23 -0.58
N LYS A 64 -7.23 21.26 -0.03
CA LYS A 64 -6.71 22.63 -0.06
C LYS A 64 -5.28 22.71 0.50
N ALA A 65 -5.00 21.96 1.56
CA ALA A 65 -3.67 21.89 2.17
C ALA A 65 -2.61 21.21 1.26
N GLU A 66 -3.00 20.24 0.43
CA GLU A 66 -2.10 19.63 -0.57
C GLU A 66 -1.73 20.68 -1.62
N ARG A 67 -2.74 21.35 -2.17
CA ARG A 67 -2.60 22.42 -3.18
C ARG A 67 -1.74 23.59 -2.69
N GLU A 68 -1.95 24.05 -1.45
CA GLU A 68 -1.18 25.14 -0.85
C GLU A 68 0.29 24.75 -0.63
N ARG A 69 0.55 23.55 -0.11
CA ARG A 69 1.90 23.09 0.24
C ARG A 69 2.67 22.43 -0.90
N GLY A 70 1.98 22.03 -1.98
CA GLY A 70 2.60 21.30 -3.11
C GLY A 70 3.07 19.89 -2.73
N ILE A 71 2.44 19.25 -1.74
CA ILE A 71 2.76 17.90 -1.29
C ILE A 71 1.48 17.07 -1.21
N THR A 72 1.54 15.81 -1.65
CA THR A 72 0.46 14.83 -1.47
C THR A 72 0.39 14.43 0.01
N ILE A 73 -0.81 14.47 0.60
CA ILE A 73 -1.08 14.20 2.01
C ILE A 73 -1.86 12.90 2.15
N ASP A 74 -2.96 12.76 1.41
CA ASP A 74 -3.83 11.58 1.45
C ASP A 74 -3.74 10.77 0.15
N ILE A 75 -4.27 9.56 0.19
CA ILE A 75 -4.31 8.68 -0.97
C ILE A 75 -5.42 9.15 -1.90
N SER A 76 -5.10 9.33 -3.19
CA SER A 76 -6.12 9.49 -4.22
C SER A 76 -6.23 8.21 -5.07
N LEU A 77 -7.47 7.83 -5.38
CA LEU A 77 -7.78 6.66 -6.20
C LEU A 77 -8.27 7.13 -7.57
N TRP A 78 -7.53 6.77 -8.60
CA TRP A 78 -7.86 7.14 -9.98
C TRP A 78 -7.87 5.91 -10.88
N LYS A 79 -8.65 5.99 -11.96
CA LYS A 79 -8.75 4.90 -12.92
C LYS A 79 -8.29 5.32 -14.29
N PHE A 80 -7.65 4.40 -14.97
CA PHE A 80 -7.42 4.48 -16.39
C PHE A 80 -7.40 3.06 -16.97
N GLU A 81 -7.53 2.96 -18.28
CA GLU A 81 -7.47 1.69 -18.97
C GLU A 81 -6.33 1.68 -19.99
N THR A 82 -5.78 0.49 -20.21
CA THR A 82 -4.86 0.23 -21.31
C THR A 82 -5.48 -0.74 -22.29
N SER A 83 -4.68 -1.21 -23.25
CA SER A 83 -5.09 -2.25 -24.19
C SER A 83 -5.49 -3.56 -23.50
N LYS A 84 -4.87 -3.88 -22.36
CA LYS A 84 -5.05 -5.17 -21.66
C LYS A 84 -5.80 -5.10 -20.34
N TYR A 85 -5.63 -4.04 -19.57
CA TYR A 85 -6.03 -4.02 -18.16
C TYR A 85 -6.85 -2.78 -17.80
N TYR A 86 -7.66 -2.93 -16.75
CA TYR A 86 -8.18 -1.80 -15.97
C TYR A 86 -7.24 -1.55 -14.80
N PHE A 87 -6.75 -0.33 -14.68
CA PHE A 87 -5.87 0.05 -13.59
C PHE A 87 -6.56 0.98 -12.62
N THR A 88 -6.40 0.71 -11.32
CA THR A 88 -6.62 1.72 -10.27
C THR A 88 -5.25 2.19 -9.79
N ILE A 89 -4.95 3.47 -9.93
CA ILE A 89 -3.77 4.10 -9.35
C ILE A 89 -4.09 4.59 -7.94
N ILE A 90 -3.17 4.26 -7.05
CA ILE A 90 -3.08 4.69 -5.66
C ILE A 90 -1.89 5.66 -5.61
N ASP A 91 -2.14 6.98 -5.65
CA ASP A 91 -1.05 7.95 -5.48
C ASP A 91 -0.68 8.01 -4.01
N ALA A 92 0.54 7.57 -3.67
CA ALA A 92 1.00 7.50 -2.30
C ALA A 92 1.86 8.72 -1.95
N PRO A 93 1.68 9.28 -0.74
CA PRO A 93 2.40 10.48 -0.35
C PRO A 93 3.90 10.20 -0.20
N GLY A 94 4.70 11.17 -0.64
CA GLY A 94 6.15 11.09 -0.56
C GLY A 94 6.70 11.46 0.81
N HIS A 95 6.02 12.29 1.60
CA HIS A 95 6.59 12.89 2.80
C HIS A 95 6.65 11.93 3.99
N ARG A 96 7.68 12.08 4.86
CA ARG A 96 7.92 11.19 6.02
C ARG A 96 6.73 11.13 6.99
N ASP A 97 6.06 12.27 7.19
CA ASP A 97 4.90 12.35 8.07
C ASP A 97 3.72 11.50 7.58
N PHE A 98 3.65 11.21 6.28
CA PHE A 98 2.53 10.52 5.64
C PHE A 98 2.85 9.07 5.24
N ILE A 99 3.97 8.50 5.72
CA ILE A 99 4.32 7.09 5.49
C ILE A 99 3.20 6.13 5.93
N LYS A 100 2.40 6.49 6.94
CA LYS A 100 1.22 5.72 7.35
C LYS A 100 0.25 5.53 6.17
N ASN A 101 -0.03 6.61 5.45
CA ASN A 101 -0.95 6.60 4.31
C ASN A 101 -0.33 5.79 3.16
N MET A 102 0.97 5.95 2.92
CA MET A 102 1.71 5.11 1.96
C MET A 102 1.59 3.61 2.28
N ILE A 103 1.74 3.20 3.56
CA ILE A 103 1.59 1.79 3.97
C ILE A 103 0.19 1.28 3.65
N THR A 104 -0.84 2.06 3.96
CA THR A 104 -2.24 1.67 3.71
C THR A 104 -2.61 1.64 2.23
N GLY A 105 -1.94 2.44 1.39
CA GLY A 105 -2.12 2.39 -0.07
C GLY A 105 -1.35 1.22 -0.69
N THR A 106 -0.11 1.01 -0.24
CA THR A 106 0.77 -0.06 -0.75
C THR A 106 0.25 -1.46 -0.38
N SER A 107 -0.44 -1.61 0.76
CA SER A 107 -1.06 -2.89 1.14
C SER A 107 -2.17 -3.34 0.17
N GLN A 108 -2.71 -2.41 -0.62
CA GLN A 108 -3.77 -2.68 -1.60
C GLN A 108 -3.22 -2.88 -3.01
N ALA A 109 -1.92 -2.67 -3.22
CA ALA A 109 -1.31 -2.66 -4.53
C ALA A 109 -0.87 -4.05 -4.98
N ASP A 110 -1.06 -4.32 -6.27
CA ASP A 110 -0.59 -5.52 -6.94
C ASP A 110 0.80 -5.28 -7.58
N VAL A 111 1.03 -4.03 -8.02
CA VAL A 111 2.27 -3.55 -8.65
C VAL A 111 2.66 -2.20 -8.06
N ALA A 112 3.96 -1.94 -7.89
CA ALA A 112 4.48 -0.63 -7.53
C ALA A 112 5.18 0.05 -8.71
N ILE A 113 4.91 1.34 -8.92
CA ILE A 113 5.75 2.21 -9.76
C ILE A 113 6.65 3.02 -8.85
N LEU A 114 7.95 2.77 -8.90
CA LEU A 114 8.96 3.55 -8.21
C LEU A 114 9.44 4.69 -9.09
N ILE A 115 9.13 5.93 -8.71
CA ILE A 115 9.61 7.13 -9.37
C ILE A 115 10.89 7.62 -8.68
N VAL A 116 11.95 7.75 -9.47
CA VAL A 116 13.28 8.18 -9.03
C VAL A 116 13.70 9.39 -9.85
N ALA A 117 14.03 10.51 -9.22
CA ALA A 117 14.53 11.68 -9.95
C ALA A 117 15.95 11.43 -10.48
N ALA A 118 16.22 11.87 -11.70
CA ALA A 118 17.53 11.77 -12.34
C ALA A 118 18.47 12.96 -12.06
N GLY A 119 17.90 14.09 -11.62
CA GLY A 119 18.63 15.32 -11.32
C GLY A 119 19.76 15.10 -10.31
N THR A 120 20.89 15.77 -10.54
CA THR A 120 22.03 15.77 -9.61
C THR A 120 21.62 16.39 -8.28
N GLY A 121 21.92 15.73 -7.17
CA GLY A 121 21.51 16.11 -5.82
C GLY A 121 20.13 15.54 -5.44
N GLU A 122 19.16 15.55 -6.36
CA GLU A 122 17.83 14.99 -6.10
C GLU A 122 17.85 13.46 -5.96
N PHE A 123 18.59 12.79 -6.85
CA PHE A 123 18.78 11.34 -6.79
C PHE A 123 19.43 10.94 -5.46
N GLU A 124 20.56 11.57 -5.13
CA GLU A 124 21.37 11.30 -3.95
C GLU A 124 20.58 11.56 -2.66
N ALA A 125 19.76 12.61 -2.62
CA ALA A 125 18.85 12.90 -1.50
C ALA A 125 17.85 11.75 -1.30
N GLY A 126 17.23 11.28 -2.38
CA GLY A 126 16.22 10.23 -2.36
C GLY A 126 16.76 8.85 -1.96
N ILE A 127 18.01 8.54 -2.33
CA ILE A 127 18.67 7.27 -1.94
C ILE A 127 19.52 7.38 -0.67
N SER A 128 19.64 8.55 -0.05
CA SER A 128 20.40 8.70 1.20
C SER A 128 19.81 7.83 2.32
N LYS A 129 20.52 7.68 3.45
CA LYS A 129 19.97 7.00 4.64
C LYS A 129 18.66 7.64 5.12
N ASN A 130 18.51 8.94 4.85
CA ASN A 130 17.33 9.72 5.17
C ASN A 130 16.31 9.79 4.02
N GLY A 131 16.65 9.29 2.85
CA GLY A 131 15.81 9.31 1.67
C GLY A 131 14.67 8.30 1.78
N GLN A 132 13.51 8.64 1.22
CA GLN A 132 12.32 7.77 1.29
C GLN A 132 12.33 6.69 0.21
N THR A 133 13.12 6.82 -0.86
CA THR A 133 13.17 5.82 -1.95
C THR A 133 13.51 4.44 -1.39
N ARG A 134 14.51 4.37 -0.49
CA ARG A 134 14.92 3.13 0.16
C ARG A 134 13.85 2.56 1.09
N GLU A 135 13.23 3.43 1.88
CA GLU A 135 12.13 3.05 2.79
C GLU A 135 10.93 2.52 2.00
N HIS A 136 10.59 3.16 0.87
CA HIS A 136 9.46 2.78 0.03
C HIS A 136 9.65 1.44 -0.68
N ILE A 137 10.84 1.20 -1.23
CA ILE A 137 11.19 -0.09 -1.85
C ILE A 137 11.02 -1.23 -0.84
N LEU A 138 11.54 -1.03 0.36
CA LEU A 138 11.46 -1.99 1.45
C LEU A 138 10.01 -2.24 1.89
N LEU A 139 9.25 -1.17 2.14
CA LEU A 139 7.86 -1.26 2.58
C LEU A 139 7.02 -1.98 1.53
N SER A 140 7.23 -1.67 0.24
CA SER A 140 6.53 -2.36 -0.86
C SER A 140 6.80 -3.86 -0.88
N TYR A 141 8.07 -4.25 -0.73
CA TYR A 141 8.44 -5.67 -0.69
C TYR A 141 7.82 -6.37 0.52
N THR A 142 7.90 -5.72 1.68
CA THR A 142 7.38 -6.21 2.94
C THR A 142 5.88 -6.41 2.88
N LEU A 143 5.14 -5.44 2.33
CA LEU A 143 3.69 -5.46 2.21
C LEU A 143 3.21 -6.45 1.14
N GLY A 144 4.11 -6.90 0.26
CA GLY A 144 3.83 -7.99 -0.66
C GLY A 144 3.81 -7.66 -2.12
N VAL A 145 4.15 -6.43 -2.47
CA VAL A 145 4.21 -5.99 -3.85
C VAL A 145 5.44 -6.61 -4.48
N LYS A 146 5.27 -7.73 -5.20
CA LYS A 146 6.38 -8.50 -5.77
C LYS A 146 6.81 -7.99 -7.15
N GLN A 147 5.96 -7.20 -7.81
CA GLN A 147 6.23 -6.62 -9.12
C GLN A 147 6.43 -5.12 -8.98
N MET A 148 7.50 -4.62 -9.59
CA MET A 148 7.86 -3.22 -9.54
C MET A 148 8.31 -2.76 -10.93
N ILE A 149 8.01 -1.51 -11.25
CA ILE A 149 8.53 -0.79 -12.41
C ILE A 149 9.27 0.44 -11.87
N VAL A 150 10.46 0.72 -12.38
CA VAL A 150 11.23 1.91 -11.98
C VAL A 150 11.16 2.95 -13.10
N GLY A 151 10.53 4.09 -12.81
CA GLY A 151 10.55 5.27 -13.67
C GLY A 151 11.68 6.20 -13.25
N VAL A 152 12.72 6.30 -14.07
CA VAL A 152 13.81 7.28 -13.88
C VAL A 152 13.33 8.60 -14.49
N ASN A 153 12.78 9.47 -13.64
CA ASN A 153 12.07 10.69 -14.02
C ASN A 153 12.99 11.91 -14.09
N LYS A 154 12.51 12.98 -14.72
CA LYS A 154 13.24 14.23 -14.95
C LYS A 154 14.50 14.05 -15.83
N MET A 155 14.42 13.17 -16.83
CA MET A 155 15.51 12.99 -17.80
C MET A 155 15.80 14.27 -18.59
N ASP A 156 14.82 15.15 -18.75
CA ASP A 156 14.97 16.47 -19.37
C ASP A 156 15.94 17.37 -18.59
N ALA A 157 15.91 17.32 -17.26
CA ALA A 157 16.80 18.12 -16.40
C ALA A 157 18.28 17.75 -16.53
N ILE A 158 18.57 16.55 -17.03
CA ILE A 158 19.94 16.05 -17.27
C ILE A 158 20.24 15.92 -18.77
N GLN A 159 19.47 16.61 -19.63
CA GLN A 159 19.65 16.58 -21.09
C GLN A 159 19.65 15.15 -21.66
N TYR A 160 18.83 14.26 -21.09
CA TYR A 160 18.62 12.90 -21.55
C TYR A 160 19.90 12.02 -21.62
N LYS A 161 20.90 12.32 -20.79
CA LYS A 161 22.19 11.62 -20.76
C LYS A 161 22.06 10.14 -20.35
N GLN A 162 22.54 9.25 -21.21
CA GLN A 162 22.55 7.80 -20.99
C GLN A 162 23.43 7.39 -19.79
N GLU A 163 24.60 8.02 -19.63
CA GLU A 163 25.56 7.69 -18.56
C GLU A 163 24.93 7.80 -17.17
N ARG A 164 24.20 8.90 -16.93
CA ARG A 164 23.50 9.15 -15.66
C ARG A 164 22.37 8.16 -15.43
N TYR A 165 21.63 7.77 -16.48
CA TYR A 165 20.61 6.74 -16.38
C TYR A 165 21.21 5.39 -15.95
N GLU A 166 22.32 4.97 -16.55
CA GLU A 166 22.97 3.69 -16.21
C GLU A 166 23.55 3.70 -14.79
N GLU A 167 24.08 4.83 -14.32
CA GLU A 167 24.51 5.02 -12.94
C GLU A 167 23.34 4.80 -11.96
N ILE A 168 22.22 5.49 -12.17
CA ILE A 168 21.01 5.38 -11.34
C ILE A 168 20.48 3.94 -11.36
N LYS A 169 20.40 3.34 -12.55
CA LYS A 169 19.94 1.96 -12.74
C LYS A 169 20.80 0.98 -11.93
N LYS A 170 22.12 1.12 -11.97
CA LYS A 170 23.05 0.27 -11.22
C LYS A 170 22.85 0.38 -9.72
N GLU A 171 22.75 1.60 -9.19
CA GLU A 171 22.58 1.82 -7.75
C GLU A 171 21.23 1.32 -7.22
N ILE A 172 20.14 1.64 -7.92
CA ILE A 172 18.80 1.19 -7.54
C ILE A 172 18.71 -0.33 -7.66
N SER A 173 19.28 -0.93 -8.71
CA SER A 173 19.33 -2.40 -8.87
C SER A 173 20.04 -3.09 -7.70
N ALA A 174 21.16 -2.52 -7.22
CA ALA A 174 21.87 -3.06 -6.07
C ALA A 174 21.00 -3.02 -4.79
N PHE A 175 20.21 -1.96 -4.61
CA PHE A 175 19.31 -1.84 -3.46
C PHE A 175 18.09 -2.77 -3.56
N LEU A 176 17.49 -2.90 -4.75
CA LEU A 176 16.40 -3.84 -5.04
C LEU A 176 16.81 -5.28 -4.72
N LYS A 177 18.01 -5.68 -5.18
CA LYS A 177 18.60 -7.00 -4.91
C LYS A 177 18.82 -7.25 -3.41
N LYS A 178 19.29 -6.25 -2.66
CA LYS A 178 19.46 -6.34 -1.19
C LYS A 178 18.13 -6.44 -0.44
N THR A 179 17.07 -5.87 -0.99
CA THR A 179 15.72 -5.93 -0.39
C THR A 179 15.08 -7.30 -0.60
N GLY A 180 15.28 -7.90 -1.77
CA GLY A 180 14.77 -9.23 -2.13
C GLY A 180 14.12 -9.30 -3.51
N TYR A 181 14.03 -8.18 -4.23
CA TYR A 181 13.59 -8.19 -5.62
C TYR A 181 14.64 -8.80 -6.55
N ASN A 182 14.18 -9.30 -7.70
CA ASN A 182 15.06 -9.63 -8.81
C ASN A 182 15.12 -8.44 -9.80
N PRO A 183 16.22 -7.67 -9.86
CA PRO A 183 16.33 -6.50 -10.74
C PRO A 183 16.15 -6.83 -12.22
N ASP A 184 16.49 -8.04 -12.65
CA ASP A 184 16.40 -8.45 -14.06
C ASP A 184 14.95 -8.57 -14.55
N LYS A 185 14.00 -8.70 -13.62
CA LYS A 185 12.56 -8.74 -13.90
C LYS A 185 11.88 -7.37 -13.76
N ILE A 186 12.62 -6.34 -13.36
CA ILE A 186 12.10 -5.00 -13.09
C ILE A 186 12.42 -4.09 -14.28
N PRO A 187 11.42 -3.60 -15.03
CA PRO A 187 11.65 -2.63 -16.08
C PRO A 187 12.16 -1.31 -15.48
N PHE A 188 13.27 -0.79 -16.01
CA PHE A 188 13.74 0.57 -15.78
C PHE A 188 13.40 1.39 -17.02
N VAL A 189 12.56 2.41 -16.84
CA VAL A 189 12.07 3.26 -17.92
C VAL A 189 12.56 4.69 -17.67
N PRO A 190 13.41 5.26 -18.53
CA PRO A 190 13.77 6.68 -18.45
C PRO A 190 12.61 7.52 -18.99
N ILE A 191 12.07 8.42 -18.17
CA ILE A 191 10.88 9.21 -18.48
C ILE A 191 11.10 10.70 -18.17
N SER A 192 10.25 11.53 -18.77
CA SER A 192 9.96 12.87 -18.25
C SER A 192 8.46 12.98 -18.04
N GLY A 193 8.02 12.92 -16.78
CA GLY A 193 6.60 13.05 -16.44
C GLY A 193 6.01 14.42 -16.80
N PHE A 194 6.85 15.46 -16.90
CA PHE A 194 6.40 16.80 -17.30
C PHE A 194 6.28 16.92 -18.82
N GLN A 195 7.32 16.53 -19.57
CA GLN A 195 7.35 16.63 -21.05
C GLN A 195 6.55 15.52 -21.75
N GLY A 196 6.37 14.37 -21.10
CA GLY A 196 5.68 13.20 -21.65
C GLY A 196 6.60 12.16 -22.30
N ASP A 197 7.92 12.35 -22.28
CA ASP A 197 8.89 11.43 -22.87
C ASP A 197 8.77 10.01 -22.28
N ASN A 198 8.66 9.00 -23.16
CA ASN A 198 8.54 7.58 -22.81
C ASN A 198 7.36 7.23 -21.89
N MET A 199 6.37 8.11 -21.73
CA MET A 199 5.18 7.83 -20.92
C MET A 199 4.24 6.86 -21.64
N ILE A 200 3.87 7.19 -22.87
CA ILE A 200 2.98 6.39 -23.73
C ILE A 200 3.69 6.01 -25.01
N GLU A 201 4.24 7.02 -25.68
CA GLU A 201 4.99 6.88 -26.93
C GLU A 201 6.50 6.93 -26.67
N PRO A 202 7.32 6.25 -27.48
CA PRO A 202 8.78 6.35 -27.41
C PRO A 202 9.25 7.79 -27.65
N SER A 203 10.19 8.24 -26.83
CA SER A 203 10.81 9.56 -26.97
C SER A 203 11.85 9.59 -28.08
N THR A 204 11.83 10.65 -28.89
CA THR A 204 12.90 10.96 -29.85
C THR A 204 14.15 11.52 -29.20
N ASN A 205 14.06 12.00 -27.95
CA ASN A 205 15.18 12.59 -27.20
C ASN A 205 16.12 11.52 -26.60
N MET A 206 15.68 10.25 -26.56
CA MET A 206 16.45 9.13 -26.01
C MET A 206 16.61 7.99 -27.02
N PRO A 207 17.24 8.22 -28.19
CA PRO A 207 17.36 7.21 -29.25
C PRO A 207 18.16 5.97 -28.82
N TRP A 208 19.00 6.11 -27.78
CA TRP A 208 19.77 5.05 -27.15
C TRP A 208 18.91 4.06 -26.34
N TYR A 209 17.74 4.47 -25.86
CA TYR A 209 16.84 3.61 -25.10
C TYR A 209 15.98 2.77 -26.04
N LYS A 210 16.08 1.44 -25.93
CA LYS A 210 15.32 0.46 -26.74
C LYS A 210 14.29 -0.33 -25.92
N GLY A 211 14.06 0.06 -24.68
CA GLY A 211 13.09 -0.60 -23.80
C GLY A 211 11.66 -0.12 -24.01
N PRO A 212 10.71 -0.62 -23.21
CA PRO A 212 9.30 -0.23 -23.29
C PRO A 212 9.07 1.19 -22.75
N THR A 213 7.97 1.82 -23.16
CA THR A 213 7.42 3.02 -22.51
C THR A 213 6.82 2.66 -21.15
N LEU A 214 6.46 3.64 -20.33
CA LEU A 214 5.88 3.39 -19.00
C LEU A 214 4.55 2.62 -19.12
N ILE A 215 3.69 2.97 -20.07
CA ILE A 215 2.46 2.21 -20.35
C ILE A 215 2.76 0.81 -20.88
N GLY A 216 3.79 0.66 -21.73
CA GLY A 216 4.23 -0.65 -22.23
C GLY A 216 4.76 -1.56 -21.12
N ALA A 217 5.49 -0.98 -20.16
CA ALA A 217 5.94 -1.68 -18.96
C ALA A 217 4.74 -2.12 -18.11
N LEU A 218 3.73 -1.27 -17.95
CA LEU A 218 2.49 -1.62 -17.27
C LEU A 218 1.72 -2.74 -17.97
N ASP A 219 1.66 -2.75 -19.29
CA ASP A 219 1.00 -3.82 -20.07
C ASP A 219 1.78 -5.15 -20.09
N SER A 220 3.00 -5.16 -19.54
CA SER A 220 3.83 -6.36 -19.36
C SER A 220 3.74 -6.98 -17.97
N VAL A 221 3.02 -6.35 -17.04
CA VAL A 221 2.83 -6.90 -15.70
C VAL A 221 1.99 -8.17 -15.75
N THR A 222 2.30 -9.10 -14.86
CA THR A 222 1.53 -10.34 -14.69
C THR A 222 0.43 -10.10 -13.65
N PRO A 223 -0.85 -10.36 -13.94
CA PRO A 223 -1.90 -10.23 -12.94
C PRO A 223 -1.64 -11.13 -11.73
N PRO A 224 -1.87 -10.66 -10.50
CA PRO A 224 -1.73 -11.51 -9.32
C PRO A 224 -2.82 -12.58 -9.29
N GLU A 225 -2.49 -13.74 -8.75
CA GLU A 225 -3.49 -14.77 -8.46
C GLU A 225 -4.41 -14.29 -7.33
N ARG A 226 -5.72 -14.23 -7.60
CA ARG A 226 -6.74 -13.76 -6.65
C ARG A 226 -7.19 -14.94 -5.77
N PRO A 227 -7.02 -14.87 -4.43
CA PRO A 227 -7.32 -15.99 -3.53
C PRO A 227 -8.84 -16.14 -3.25
N VAL A 228 -9.61 -16.49 -4.27
CA VAL A 228 -11.08 -16.63 -4.22
C VAL A 228 -11.53 -17.82 -3.38
N ASP A 229 -10.74 -18.89 -3.33
CA ASP A 229 -11.07 -20.13 -2.61
C ASP A 229 -10.75 -20.06 -1.10
N LYS A 230 -10.08 -18.99 -0.66
CA LYS A 230 -9.79 -18.77 0.76
C LYS A 230 -11.01 -18.18 1.49
N PRO A 231 -11.11 -18.35 2.83
CA PRO A 231 -12.14 -17.66 3.62
C PRO A 231 -12.11 -16.13 3.45
N LEU A 232 -13.27 -15.49 3.60
CA LEU A 232 -13.41 -14.04 3.44
C LEU A 232 -12.57 -13.28 4.48
N ARG A 233 -11.73 -12.35 4.02
CA ARG A 233 -11.08 -11.32 4.84
C ARG A 233 -11.16 -9.98 4.11
N LEU A 234 -11.81 -9.01 4.75
CA LEU A 234 -12.01 -7.66 4.23
C LEU A 234 -11.68 -6.64 5.34
N PRO A 235 -10.42 -6.17 5.42
CA PRO A 235 -10.04 -5.11 6.34
C PRO A 235 -10.74 -3.79 6.03
N LEU A 236 -11.37 -3.19 7.04
CA LEU A 236 -12.10 -1.94 6.90
C LEU A 236 -11.13 -0.75 6.82
N GLN A 237 -11.30 0.06 5.78
CA GLN A 237 -10.60 1.33 5.59
C GLN A 237 -11.37 2.44 6.29
N ASP A 238 -12.67 2.54 6.03
CA ASP A 238 -13.56 3.56 6.59
C ASP A 238 -14.97 3.02 6.83
N VAL A 239 -15.75 3.74 7.62
CA VAL A 239 -17.14 3.40 7.92
C VAL A 239 -17.99 4.66 7.85
N TYR A 240 -18.95 4.69 6.94
CA TYR A 240 -19.83 5.83 6.70
C TYR A 240 -21.24 5.56 7.24
N LYS A 241 -21.92 6.66 7.61
CA LYS A 241 -23.37 6.67 7.81
C LYS A 241 -24.02 7.40 6.64
N ILE A 242 -24.74 6.68 5.81
CA ILE A 242 -25.42 7.25 4.64
C ILE A 242 -26.91 7.37 4.96
N SER A 243 -27.48 8.56 4.77
CA SER A 243 -28.91 8.80 4.99
C SER A 243 -29.75 7.88 4.09
N GLY A 244 -30.79 7.25 4.64
CA GLY A 244 -31.65 6.31 3.91
C GLY A 244 -31.07 4.91 3.67
N ILE A 245 -29.75 4.72 3.74
CA ILE A 245 -29.08 3.42 3.53
C ILE A 245 -28.64 2.79 4.86
N GLY A 246 -28.11 3.60 5.78
CA GLY A 246 -27.59 3.14 7.07
C GLY A 246 -26.06 3.11 7.11
N THR A 247 -25.50 2.11 7.77
CA THR A 247 -24.04 1.98 7.93
C THR A 247 -23.43 1.27 6.73
N VAL A 248 -22.38 1.86 6.17
CA VAL A 248 -21.66 1.36 4.99
C VAL A 248 -20.16 1.34 5.29
N PRO A 249 -19.60 0.16 5.64
CA PRO A 249 -18.16 -0.03 5.68
C PRO A 249 -17.59 -0.08 4.28
N VAL A 250 -16.35 0.41 4.15
CA VAL A 250 -15.58 0.41 2.92
C VAL A 250 -14.25 -0.28 3.16
N GLY A 251 -13.85 -1.13 2.23
CA GLY A 251 -12.53 -1.77 2.27
C GLY A 251 -12.26 -2.63 1.04
N ARG A 252 -11.06 -3.23 1.04
CA ARG A 252 -10.62 -4.12 -0.02
C ARG A 252 -10.86 -5.56 0.37
N VAL A 253 -11.40 -6.36 -0.54
CA VAL A 253 -11.46 -7.82 -0.36
C VAL A 253 -10.04 -8.37 -0.54
N GLU A 254 -9.46 -8.93 0.51
CA GLU A 254 -8.10 -9.50 0.46
C GLU A 254 -8.13 -11.00 0.14
N THR A 255 -9.11 -11.72 0.66
CA THR A 255 -9.34 -13.15 0.38
C THR A 255 -10.82 -13.46 0.37
N GLY A 256 -11.20 -14.53 -0.34
CA GLY A 256 -12.58 -15.02 -0.41
C GLY A 256 -13.52 -14.12 -1.21
N ILE A 257 -14.82 -14.42 -1.10
CA ILE A 257 -15.87 -13.74 -1.86
C ILE A 257 -16.90 -13.18 -0.87
N LEU A 258 -17.27 -11.91 -1.03
CA LEU A 258 -18.40 -11.32 -0.33
C LEU A 258 -19.62 -11.28 -1.25
N LYS A 259 -20.78 -11.75 -0.77
CA LYS A 259 -22.05 -11.70 -1.51
C LYS A 259 -23.12 -10.98 -0.68
N PRO A 260 -24.09 -10.31 -1.32
CA PRO A 260 -25.32 -9.92 -0.64
C PRO A 260 -25.97 -11.14 0.04
N GLY A 261 -26.47 -10.96 1.26
CA GLY A 261 -27.01 -12.02 2.12
C GLY A 261 -25.99 -12.74 3.01
N THR A 262 -24.67 -12.54 2.81
CA THR A 262 -23.65 -13.11 3.71
C THR A 262 -23.80 -12.52 5.11
N ILE A 263 -23.76 -13.37 6.14
CA ILE A 263 -23.65 -12.93 7.53
C ILE A 263 -22.18 -12.64 7.81
N VAL A 264 -21.85 -11.37 7.91
CA VAL A 264 -20.48 -10.88 8.10
C VAL A 264 -20.21 -10.70 9.60
N GLN A 265 -19.12 -11.28 10.09
CA GLN A 265 -18.57 -11.05 11.42
C GLN A 265 -17.40 -10.07 11.36
N PHE A 266 -17.37 -9.12 12.29
CA PHE A 266 -16.34 -8.10 12.40
C PHE A 266 -15.39 -8.39 13.57
N ALA A 267 -14.13 -8.69 13.26
CA ALA A 267 -13.07 -8.80 14.26
C ALA A 267 -12.42 -7.42 14.53
N PRO A 268 -11.96 -7.14 15.75
CA PRO A 268 -11.89 -8.03 16.92
C PRO A 268 -13.13 -7.99 17.82
N SER A 269 -14.19 -7.23 17.49
CA SER A 269 -15.37 -7.07 18.37
C SER A 269 -16.30 -8.28 18.40
N GLY A 270 -16.30 -9.11 17.35
CA GLY A 270 -17.16 -10.29 17.22
C GLY A 270 -18.61 -9.98 16.85
N VAL A 271 -18.96 -8.70 16.63
CA VAL A 271 -20.30 -8.32 16.19
C VAL A 271 -20.56 -8.85 14.79
N SER A 272 -21.80 -9.27 14.52
CA SER A 272 -22.19 -9.84 13.24
C SER A 272 -23.40 -9.12 12.66
N SER A 273 -23.46 -9.02 11.33
CA SER A 273 -24.56 -8.42 10.60
C SER A 273 -24.67 -8.99 9.18
N GLU A 274 -25.87 -8.95 8.63
CA GLU A 274 -26.12 -9.31 7.23
C GLU A 274 -25.66 -8.20 6.28
N CYS A 275 -24.86 -8.57 5.28
CA CYS A 275 -24.50 -7.71 4.16
C CYS A 275 -25.68 -7.60 3.17
N LYS A 276 -26.36 -6.46 3.11
CA LYS A 276 -27.56 -6.27 2.28
C LYS A 276 -27.25 -6.03 0.80
N SER A 277 -26.24 -5.21 0.51
CA SER A 277 -25.84 -4.84 -0.84
C SER A 277 -24.35 -4.51 -0.87
N ILE A 278 -23.75 -4.59 -2.06
CA ILE A 278 -22.35 -4.29 -2.30
C ILE A 278 -22.28 -3.35 -3.50
N GLU A 279 -21.44 -2.32 -3.41
CA GLU A 279 -21.24 -1.34 -4.46
C GLU A 279 -19.74 -1.08 -4.67
N MET A 280 -19.38 -0.85 -5.93
CA MET A 280 -18.05 -0.42 -6.34
C MET A 280 -18.23 0.70 -7.38
N HIS A 281 -17.72 1.91 -7.09
CA HIS A 281 -17.93 3.12 -7.90
C HIS A 281 -19.41 3.38 -8.25
N HIS A 282 -20.28 3.37 -7.24
CA HIS A 282 -21.73 3.61 -7.39
C HIS A 282 -22.46 2.61 -8.29
N THR A 283 -21.83 1.47 -8.60
CA THR A 283 -22.44 0.37 -9.34
C THR A 283 -22.63 -0.81 -8.40
N ALA A 284 -23.85 -1.35 -8.36
CA ALA A 284 -24.16 -2.51 -7.55
C ALA A 284 -23.45 -3.77 -8.09
N LEU A 285 -22.90 -4.58 -7.18
CA LEU A 285 -22.22 -5.83 -7.50
C LEU A 285 -23.02 -7.03 -6.99
N ALA A 286 -23.09 -8.09 -7.80
CA ALA A 286 -23.66 -9.37 -7.39
C ALA A 286 -22.75 -10.13 -6.40
N GLN A 287 -21.43 -9.89 -6.50
CA GLN A 287 -20.42 -10.40 -5.58
C GLN A 287 -19.17 -9.51 -5.67
N ALA A 288 -18.39 -9.45 -4.60
CA ALA A 288 -17.07 -8.84 -4.58
C ALA A 288 -16.01 -9.92 -4.38
N ILE A 289 -14.96 -9.88 -5.20
CA ILE A 289 -13.86 -10.84 -5.24
C ILE A 289 -12.55 -10.19 -4.77
N PRO A 290 -11.49 -10.95 -4.47
CA PRO A 290 -10.24 -10.38 -4.00
C PRO A 290 -9.66 -9.37 -4.99
N GLY A 291 -9.26 -8.21 -4.48
CA GLY A 291 -8.79 -7.07 -5.25
C GLY A 291 -9.81 -5.93 -5.38
N ASP A 292 -11.11 -6.22 -5.23
CA ASP A 292 -12.17 -5.21 -5.33
C ASP A 292 -12.17 -4.30 -4.10
N ASN A 293 -12.26 -2.98 -4.35
CA ASN A 293 -12.47 -1.97 -3.33
C ASN A 293 -13.96 -1.64 -3.27
N VAL A 294 -14.65 -2.10 -2.22
CA VAL A 294 -16.12 -2.08 -2.16
C VAL A 294 -16.64 -1.37 -0.93
N GLY A 295 -17.77 -0.69 -1.10
CA GLY A 295 -18.65 -0.31 0.00
C GLY A 295 -19.77 -1.33 0.11
N PHE A 296 -20.13 -1.77 1.30
CA PHE A 296 -21.22 -2.72 1.50
C PHE A 296 -22.16 -2.29 2.61
N ASN A 297 -23.46 -2.46 2.43
CA ASN A 297 -24.44 -2.06 3.44
C ASN A 297 -24.64 -3.16 4.48
N VAL A 298 -24.62 -2.79 5.76
CA VAL A 298 -24.90 -3.71 6.88
C VAL A 298 -26.09 -3.24 7.70
N ARG A 299 -26.88 -4.19 8.20
CA ARG A 299 -28.07 -3.91 9.00
C ARG A 299 -27.76 -3.87 10.50
N ASN A 300 -28.55 -3.14 11.27
CA ASN A 300 -28.56 -3.20 12.74
C ASN A 300 -27.20 -2.95 13.43
N LEU A 301 -26.25 -2.33 12.71
CA LEU A 301 -24.99 -1.83 13.24
C LEU A 301 -24.95 -0.33 13.05
N THR A 302 -24.30 0.34 13.97
CA THR A 302 -23.99 1.76 13.89
C THR A 302 -22.51 1.96 13.58
N VAL A 303 -22.15 3.18 13.17
CA VAL A 303 -20.73 3.57 12.96
C VAL A 303 -19.87 3.52 14.23
N LYS A 304 -20.47 3.30 15.41
CA LYS A 304 -19.73 3.14 16.67
C LYS A 304 -19.34 1.69 16.95
N ASP A 305 -20.04 0.73 16.34
CA ASP A 305 -19.85 -0.71 16.61
C ASP A 305 -18.67 -1.30 15.83
N ILE A 306 -18.32 -0.65 14.71
CA ILE A 306 -17.26 -1.05 13.80
C ILE A 306 -16.45 0.18 13.38
N LYS A 307 -15.17 0.01 13.10
CA LYS A 307 -14.25 1.09 12.74
C LYS A 307 -13.13 0.62 11.83
N ARG A 308 -12.38 1.58 11.28
CA ARG A 308 -11.11 1.34 10.58
C ARG A 308 -10.19 0.40 11.38
N GLY A 309 -9.59 -0.55 10.67
CA GLY A 309 -8.75 -1.60 11.28
C GLY A 309 -9.52 -2.82 11.77
N ASN A 310 -10.87 -2.80 11.77
CA ASN A 310 -11.62 -4.05 11.93
C ASN A 310 -11.55 -4.89 10.66
N VAL A 311 -11.74 -6.20 10.80
CA VAL A 311 -11.70 -7.15 9.68
C VAL A 311 -13.07 -7.81 9.57
N ALA A 312 -13.74 -7.59 8.44
CA ALA A 312 -14.95 -8.31 8.06
C ALA A 312 -14.59 -9.71 7.53
N SER A 313 -15.38 -10.71 7.90
CA SER A 313 -15.22 -12.12 7.51
C SER A 313 -16.59 -12.81 7.44
N ASP A 314 -16.68 -13.94 6.76
CA ASP A 314 -17.91 -14.74 6.76
C ASP A 314 -18.06 -15.45 8.11
N ALA A 315 -19.16 -15.18 8.82
CA ALA A 315 -19.44 -15.77 10.13
C ALA A 315 -19.54 -17.32 10.08
N LYS A 316 -19.86 -17.89 8.92
CA LYS A 316 -20.05 -19.34 8.74
C LYS A 316 -18.82 -20.07 8.20
N ASN A 317 -17.80 -19.34 7.75
CA ASN A 317 -16.61 -19.94 7.13
C ASN A 317 -15.33 -19.34 7.71
N GLN A 318 -14.83 -19.95 8.79
CA GLN A 318 -13.60 -19.55 9.49
C GLN A 318 -13.56 -18.04 9.79
N PRO A 319 -14.48 -17.53 10.64
CA PRO A 319 -14.54 -16.10 10.94
C PRO A 319 -13.23 -15.59 11.54
N ALA A 320 -12.89 -14.35 11.21
CA ALA A 320 -11.75 -13.66 11.81
C ALA A 320 -12.01 -13.43 13.30
N VAL A 321 -10.94 -13.49 14.10
CA VAL A 321 -10.98 -13.28 15.55
C VAL A 321 -9.94 -12.26 15.97
N GLY A 322 -10.14 -11.63 17.14
CA GLY A 322 -9.08 -10.82 17.75
C GLY A 322 -7.92 -11.68 18.22
N CYS A 323 -6.74 -11.09 18.39
CA CYS A 323 -5.59 -11.75 19.00
C CYS A 323 -5.37 -11.27 20.45
N GLU A 324 -4.92 -12.17 21.32
CA GLU A 324 -4.38 -11.84 22.63
C GLU A 324 -2.91 -11.45 22.53
N ASP A 325 -2.15 -12.28 21.84
CA ASP A 325 -0.76 -12.04 21.46
C ASP A 325 -0.45 -12.73 20.13
N PHE A 326 0.69 -12.40 19.54
CA PHE A 326 1.18 -13.08 18.36
C PHE A 326 2.69 -13.13 18.34
N THR A 327 3.23 -14.19 17.76
CA THR A 327 4.66 -14.33 17.51
C THR A 327 4.97 -13.90 16.08
N ALA A 328 5.94 -13.02 15.92
CA ALA A 328 6.34 -12.51 14.61
C ALA A 328 7.84 -12.54 14.41
N GLN A 329 8.26 -12.77 13.17
CA GLN A 329 9.62 -12.50 12.75
C GLN A 329 9.73 -11.01 12.40
N VAL A 330 10.58 -10.29 13.11
CA VAL A 330 10.81 -8.85 12.93
C VAL A 330 12.22 -8.64 12.37
N ILE A 331 12.38 -7.67 11.47
CA ILE A 331 13.67 -7.24 10.91
C ILE A 331 13.84 -5.76 11.25
N VAL A 332 14.88 -5.44 12.03
CA VAL A 332 15.17 -4.07 12.49
C VAL A 332 16.05 -3.38 11.45
N MET A 333 15.79 -2.09 11.19
CA MET A 333 16.43 -1.40 10.06
C MET A 333 16.98 -0.02 10.38
N ASN A 334 16.12 0.90 10.83
CA ASN A 334 16.47 2.31 11.01
C ASN A 334 16.21 2.80 12.44
N HIS A 335 16.31 1.92 13.43
CA HIS A 335 16.20 2.29 14.83
C HIS A 335 17.49 2.99 15.32
N PRO A 336 17.43 4.15 16.00
CA PRO A 336 18.63 4.91 16.39
C PRO A 336 19.44 4.25 17.51
N GLY A 337 18.81 3.37 18.29
CA GLY A 337 19.44 2.64 19.40
C GLY A 337 19.20 1.14 19.34
N GLN A 338 18.89 0.55 20.48
CA GLN A 338 18.58 -0.87 20.63
C GLN A 338 17.12 -1.06 21.03
N ILE A 339 16.48 -2.11 20.53
CA ILE A 339 15.13 -2.52 20.92
C ILE A 339 15.27 -3.61 21.99
N ARG A 340 14.59 -3.42 23.13
CA ARG A 340 14.61 -4.30 24.31
C ARG A 340 13.21 -4.79 24.65
N LYS A 341 13.12 -5.80 25.53
CA LYS A 341 11.85 -6.25 26.13
C LYS A 341 11.09 -5.05 26.72
N GLY A 342 9.80 -4.96 26.42
CA GLY A 342 8.92 -3.86 26.83
C GLY A 342 8.81 -2.70 25.84
N TYR A 343 9.62 -2.69 24.76
CA TYR A 343 9.50 -1.69 23.70
C TYR A 343 8.07 -1.69 23.11
N THR A 344 7.41 -0.53 23.09
CA THR A 344 5.98 -0.43 22.71
C THR A 344 5.77 0.55 21.54
N PRO A 345 6.24 0.21 20.32
CA PRO A 345 6.05 1.03 19.13
C PRO A 345 4.63 0.91 18.58
N VAL A 346 4.33 1.72 17.56
CA VAL A 346 3.09 1.59 16.79
C VAL A 346 3.27 0.59 15.65
N LEU A 347 2.34 -0.35 15.52
CA LEU A 347 2.27 -1.28 14.41
C LEU A 347 1.19 -0.86 13.42
N ASP A 348 1.60 -0.74 12.16
CA ASP A 348 0.71 -0.63 11.01
C ASP A 348 0.57 -2.02 10.39
N CYS A 349 -0.62 -2.62 10.50
CA CYS A 349 -0.94 -3.92 9.91
C CYS A 349 -2.25 -3.77 9.13
N HIS A 350 -2.29 -4.15 7.85
CA HIS A 350 -3.40 -3.88 6.93
C HIS A 350 -3.89 -2.41 6.97
N THR A 351 -5.00 -2.16 7.66
CA THR A 351 -5.65 -0.86 7.92
C THR A 351 -5.64 -0.48 9.40
N SER A 352 -5.17 -1.37 10.28
CA SER A 352 -4.98 -1.16 11.72
C SER A 352 -3.72 -0.36 12.01
N HIS A 353 -3.82 0.51 13.02
CA HIS A 353 -2.74 1.34 13.53
C HIS A 353 -2.78 1.30 15.07
N ILE A 354 -2.04 0.37 15.67
CA ILE A 354 -2.17 0.02 17.10
C ILE A 354 -0.78 -0.10 17.75
N ALA A 355 -0.60 0.55 18.91
CA ALA A 355 0.59 0.35 19.72
C ALA A 355 0.66 -1.09 20.24
N CYS A 356 1.80 -1.75 20.08
CA CYS A 356 1.98 -3.13 20.52
C CYS A 356 3.29 -3.27 21.29
N LYS A 357 3.25 -3.97 22.42
CA LYS A 357 4.39 -4.21 23.31
C LYS A 357 5.15 -5.43 22.82
N PHE A 358 6.47 -5.29 22.67
CA PHE A 358 7.39 -6.39 22.42
C PHE A 358 7.64 -7.06 23.78
N GLU A 359 6.78 -8.01 24.12
CA GLU A 359 6.75 -8.66 25.43
C GLU A 359 7.99 -9.51 25.65
N GLU A 360 8.43 -10.24 24.62
CA GLU A 360 9.60 -11.13 24.69
C GLU A 360 10.37 -11.12 23.37
N LEU A 361 11.69 -11.10 23.45
CA LEU A 361 12.60 -11.33 22.33
C LEU A 361 13.02 -12.79 22.40
N LEU A 362 12.41 -13.65 21.60
CA LEU A 362 12.51 -15.11 21.76
C LEU A 362 13.84 -15.66 21.22
N SER A 363 14.27 -15.19 20.05
CA SER A 363 15.57 -15.59 19.45
C SER A 363 15.96 -14.66 18.33
N LYS A 364 17.27 -14.58 18.03
CA LYS A 364 17.74 -13.99 16.76
C LYS A 364 17.56 -14.99 15.62
N ILE A 365 17.23 -14.49 14.44
CA ILE A 365 16.98 -15.27 13.23
C ILE A 365 17.93 -14.79 12.13
N ASP A 366 18.47 -15.72 11.35
CA ASP A 366 19.13 -15.39 10.10
C ASP A 366 18.11 -14.90 9.06
N ARG A 367 18.32 -13.68 8.57
CA ARG A 367 17.38 -13.01 7.65
C ARG A 367 17.15 -13.77 6.33
N ARG A 368 18.13 -14.54 5.85
CA ARG A 368 18.06 -15.24 4.55
C ARG A 368 17.46 -16.62 4.67
N THR A 369 17.85 -17.36 5.72
CA THR A 369 17.45 -18.75 5.91
C THR A 369 16.23 -18.90 6.81
N GLY A 370 15.90 -17.88 7.61
CA GLY A 370 14.81 -17.92 8.58
C GLY A 370 15.06 -18.84 9.77
N LYS A 371 16.28 -19.39 9.91
CA LYS A 371 16.65 -20.28 11.02
C LYS A 371 17.05 -19.46 12.24
N SER A 372 16.63 -19.94 13.42
CA SER A 372 17.09 -19.40 14.69
C SER A 372 18.60 -19.57 14.80
N MET A 373 19.28 -18.50 15.22
CA MET A 373 20.69 -18.55 15.57
C MET A 373 20.84 -19.17 16.97
N GLU A 374 21.95 -19.85 17.20
CA GLU A 374 22.34 -20.31 18.54
C GLU A 374 22.57 -19.09 19.44
N GLY A 375 22.07 -19.13 20.69
CA GLY A 375 22.26 -18.03 21.65
C GLY A 375 21.08 -17.67 22.55
N GLY A 376 19.94 -18.39 22.48
CA GLY A 376 18.79 -18.16 23.37
C GLY A 376 18.08 -16.82 23.15
N GLU A 377 17.42 -16.31 24.20
CA GLU A 377 16.68 -15.04 24.20
C GLU A 377 17.66 -13.84 24.22
N PRO A 378 17.69 -12.99 23.18
CA PRO A 378 18.58 -11.83 23.16
C PRO A 378 18.10 -10.73 24.11
N GLU A 379 19.02 -10.12 24.85
CA GLU A 379 18.75 -8.95 25.70
C GLU A 379 18.24 -7.74 24.90
N TYR A 380 18.74 -7.58 23.67
CA TYR A 380 18.31 -6.55 22.73
C TYR A 380 18.56 -6.94 21.25
N ILE A 381 17.86 -6.25 20.35
CA ILE A 381 18.06 -6.33 18.89
C ILE A 381 18.36 -4.93 18.32
N LYS A 382 19.18 -4.86 17.27
CA LYS A 382 19.64 -3.60 16.65
C LYS A 382 19.50 -3.63 15.12
N ASN A 383 19.78 -2.52 14.45
CA ASN A 383 19.70 -2.42 12.99
C ASN A 383 20.44 -3.55 12.28
N GLY A 384 19.74 -4.21 11.36
CA GLY A 384 20.22 -5.37 10.61
C GLY A 384 19.82 -6.71 11.22
N ASP A 385 19.51 -6.76 12.52
CA ASP A 385 19.08 -7.99 13.18
C ASP A 385 17.68 -8.40 12.71
N SER A 386 17.48 -9.71 12.55
CA SER A 386 16.16 -10.31 12.54
C SER A 386 15.95 -11.12 13.81
N ALA A 387 14.74 -11.10 14.35
CA ALA A 387 14.41 -11.83 15.58
C ALA A 387 12.97 -12.30 15.58
N LEU A 388 12.72 -13.39 16.32
CA LEU A 388 11.38 -13.82 16.68
C LEU A 388 10.96 -13.07 17.94
N VAL A 389 9.81 -12.42 17.90
CA VAL A 389 9.31 -11.55 18.97
C VAL A 389 7.88 -11.95 19.32
N LYS A 390 7.60 -12.07 20.61
CA LYS A 390 6.23 -12.15 21.12
C LYS A 390 5.69 -10.73 21.31
N ILE A 391 4.58 -10.43 20.65
CA ILE A 391 4.01 -9.09 20.58
C ILE A 391 2.58 -9.11 21.16
N VAL A 392 2.31 -8.17 22.06
CA VAL A 392 1.00 -8.00 22.72
C VAL A 392 0.41 -6.64 22.32
N PRO A 393 -0.75 -6.58 21.65
CA PRO A 393 -1.38 -5.31 21.27
C PRO A 393 -1.99 -4.61 22.50
N THR A 394 -1.84 -3.28 22.58
CA THR A 394 -2.39 -2.45 23.68
C THR A 394 -3.91 -2.23 23.57
N LYS A 395 -4.47 -2.47 22.38
CA LYS A 395 -5.90 -2.38 22.08
C LYS A 395 -6.31 -3.63 21.30
N PRO A 396 -7.60 -4.01 21.30
CA PRO A 396 -8.07 -5.13 20.48
C PRO A 396 -7.61 -5.00 19.03
N LEU A 397 -6.94 -6.03 18.53
CA LEU A 397 -6.37 -6.13 17.19
C LEU A 397 -6.78 -7.48 16.58
N CYS A 398 -6.95 -7.52 15.26
CA CYS A 398 -7.09 -8.75 14.49
C CYS A 398 -5.87 -8.85 13.57
N VAL A 399 -5.15 -9.96 13.64
CA VAL A 399 -4.06 -10.32 12.74
C VAL A 399 -4.15 -11.81 12.46
N GLU A 400 -3.55 -12.24 11.36
CA GLU A 400 -3.54 -13.64 10.95
C GLU A 400 -2.11 -14.11 10.67
N GLU A 401 -1.89 -15.42 10.71
CA GLU A 401 -0.61 -15.99 10.30
C GLU A 401 -0.33 -15.66 8.83
N PHE A 402 0.88 -15.16 8.56
CA PHE A 402 1.31 -14.76 7.22
C PHE A 402 1.18 -15.90 6.19
N ALA A 403 1.46 -17.14 6.59
CA ALA A 403 1.35 -18.30 5.70
C ALA A 403 -0.10 -18.57 5.25
N LYS A 404 -1.09 -18.27 6.10
CA LYS A 404 -2.51 -18.49 5.84
C LYS A 404 -3.13 -17.30 5.11
N PHE A 405 -2.98 -16.11 5.68
CA PHE A 405 -3.54 -14.85 5.15
C PHE A 405 -2.44 -13.78 5.04
N PRO A 406 -1.63 -13.80 3.96
CA PRO A 406 -0.51 -12.87 3.78
C PRO A 406 -0.85 -11.38 3.99
N PRO A 407 -2.02 -10.87 3.52
CA PRO A 407 -2.37 -9.45 3.69
C PRO A 407 -2.62 -9.03 5.15
N LEU A 408 -2.96 -9.96 6.03
CA LEU A 408 -3.25 -9.71 7.46
C LEU A 408 -2.08 -10.12 8.39
N GLY A 409 -1.03 -10.71 7.82
CA GLY A 409 0.12 -11.21 8.56
C GLY A 409 1.40 -10.40 8.34
N ARG A 410 1.33 -9.25 7.67
CA ARG A 410 2.47 -8.34 7.44
C ARG A 410 2.23 -7.03 8.15
N PHE A 411 3.25 -6.51 8.81
CA PHE A 411 3.16 -5.24 9.49
C PHE A 411 4.46 -4.43 9.42
N ALA A 412 4.31 -3.12 9.51
CA ALA A 412 5.41 -2.19 9.71
C ALA A 412 5.40 -1.71 11.17
N VAL A 413 6.59 -1.56 11.74
CA VAL A 413 6.81 -1.05 13.09
C VAL A 413 7.32 0.37 12.97
N ARG A 414 6.60 1.31 13.55
CA ARG A 414 6.90 2.74 13.47
C ARG A 414 7.17 3.33 14.85
N ASP A 415 8.19 4.17 14.88
CA ASP A 415 8.57 4.97 16.04
C ASP A 415 9.29 6.23 15.57
N MET A 416 9.18 7.33 16.32
CA MET A 416 9.78 8.63 15.98
C MET A 416 9.57 9.07 14.52
N LYS A 417 8.38 8.79 13.97
CA LYS A 417 7.98 9.03 12.56
C LYS A 417 8.77 8.24 11.50
N GLN A 418 9.54 7.23 11.88
CA GLN A 418 10.30 6.38 10.95
C GLN A 418 9.83 4.94 11.03
N THR A 419 9.97 4.19 9.94
CA THR A 419 9.85 2.74 9.99
C THR A 419 11.12 2.16 10.60
N VAL A 420 11.03 1.69 11.84
CA VAL A 420 12.17 1.16 12.58
C VAL A 420 12.36 -0.34 12.35
N ALA A 421 11.28 -1.05 12.07
CA ALA A 421 11.31 -2.46 11.74
C ALA A 421 10.12 -2.86 10.86
N VAL A 422 10.21 -4.04 10.26
CA VAL A 422 9.11 -4.70 9.54
C VAL A 422 8.96 -6.12 10.05
N GLY A 423 7.76 -6.70 9.98
CA GLY A 423 7.55 -8.05 10.48
C GLY A 423 6.50 -8.85 9.74
N VAL A 424 6.61 -10.17 9.92
CA VAL A 424 5.64 -11.16 9.46
C VAL A 424 5.19 -12.02 10.63
N VAL A 425 3.88 -12.16 10.78
CA VAL A 425 3.23 -12.96 11.82
C VAL A 425 3.44 -14.44 11.52
N LYS A 426 4.00 -15.18 12.48
CA LYS A 426 4.28 -16.61 12.39
C LYS A 426 3.23 -17.46 13.10
N ALA A 427 2.73 -16.98 14.24
CA ALA A 427 1.70 -17.64 15.02
C ALA A 427 0.84 -16.58 15.73
N VAL A 428 -0.44 -16.87 15.93
CA VAL A 428 -1.39 -16.00 16.63
C VAL A 428 -2.06 -16.76 17.75
N THR A 429 -2.09 -16.18 18.94
CA THR A 429 -2.93 -16.66 20.04
C THR A 429 -4.29 -15.97 19.93
N PRO A 430 -5.36 -16.67 19.53
CA PRO A 430 -6.65 -16.07 19.33
C PRO A 430 -7.25 -15.64 20.67
N ARG A 431 -7.87 -14.46 20.69
CA ARG A 431 -8.60 -13.97 21.85
C ARG A 431 -9.88 -14.78 22.02
N ALA A 432 -10.11 -15.30 23.22
CA ALA A 432 -11.36 -15.99 23.53
C ALA A 432 -12.56 -15.10 23.18
N ALA A 433 -13.53 -15.66 22.45
CA ALA A 433 -14.77 -14.95 22.15
C ALA A 433 -15.48 -14.63 23.47
N ASN A 434 -15.57 -13.35 23.83
CA ASN A 434 -16.39 -12.95 24.97
C ASN A 434 -17.84 -13.29 24.65
N ALA A 435 -18.39 -14.31 25.33
CA ALA A 435 -19.77 -14.78 25.21
C ALA A 435 -20.83 -13.76 25.70
N SER A 436 -20.50 -12.47 25.85
CA SER A 436 -21.29 -11.50 26.60
C SER A 436 -22.22 -10.60 25.77
N ALA A 437 -22.34 -10.79 24.44
CA ALA A 437 -23.25 -9.99 23.61
C ALA A 437 -24.62 -10.66 23.32
N ALA A 438 -24.86 -11.90 23.78
CA ALA A 438 -26.11 -12.64 23.49
C ALA A 438 -27.23 -12.44 24.53
N GLY A 439 -27.05 -11.58 25.54
CA GLY A 439 -27.88 -11.62 26.75
C GLY A 439 -28.36 -10.27 27.30
N LYS A 440 -28.87 -9.36 26.48
CA LYS A 440 -29.77 -8.28 26.95
C LYS A 440 -30.85 -7.97 25.90
N LYS A 441 -31.77 -8.90 25.71
CA LYS A 441 -33.16 -8.55 25.38
C LYS A 441 -33.89 -8.35 26.71
N LYS A 442 -34.33 -7.12 26.98
CA LYS A 442 -35.51 -6.85 27.79
C LYS A 442 -36.56 -6.31 26.87
#